data_AF-A0A8T5ZE60-F1
#
_entry.id   AF-A0A8T5ZE60-F1
#
_cell.length_a   1.000
_cell.length_b   1.000
_cell.length_c   1.000
_cell.angle_alpha   90.00
_cell.angle_beta   90.00
_cell.angle_gamma   90.00
#
_symmetry.space_group_name_H-M   'P 1'
#
loop_
_entity.id
_entity.type
_entity.pdbx_description
1 polymer ?
#
loop_
_entity_poly.entity_id
_entity_poly.type
_entity_poly.pdbx_seq_one_letter_code
_entity_poly.pdbx_strand_id
1 'polypeptide(L)'
;PNIPATGEFKGVGFLEAPRGMLSHWMVIKDGIISNYQAVVPSTWNSGPRNFNDDVGPYEQSLVGTPVADPNKPLEVVRTIHSFDPCMACAVHVVDADGNEVVSVKVL
;
A
#
# COMPACT_ATOMS: atom_id res chain seq x y z
N PRO A 1 -19.02 -17.02 14.74
CA PRO A 1 -19.15 -15.93 15.75
C PRO A 1 -20.49 -15.20 15.59
N ASN A 2 -21.31 -15.18 16.65
CA ASN A 2 -22.58 -14.42 16.65
C ASN A 2 -22.25 -12.95 16.95
N ILE A 3 -22.06 -12.14 15.90
CA ILE A 3 -21.91 -10.70 16.04
C ILE A 3 -23.32 -10.13 16.27
N PRO A 4 -23.59 -9.42 17.39
CA PRO A 4 -24.90 -8.85 17.64
C PRO A 4 -25.33 -7.91 16.50
N ALA A 5 -26.62 -7.92 16.16
CA ALA A 5 -27.16 -7.11 15.06
C ALA A 5 -27.08 -5.59 15.31
N THR A 6 -26.89 -5.18 16.56
CA THR A 6 -26.82 -3.78 17.00
C THR A 6 -25.51 -3.51 17.73
N GLY A 7 -24.93 -2.33 17.53
CA GLY A 7 -23.68 -1.91 18.19
C GLY A 7 -22.54 -1.68 17.20
N GLU A 8 -21.40 -1.23 17.72
CA GLU A 8 -20.16 -0.97 16.96
C GLU A 8 -19.06 -1.94 17.39
N PHE A 9 -18.46 -2.63 16.44
CA PHE A 9 -17.41 -3.63 16.66
C PHE A 9 -16.19 -3.31 15.78
N LYS A 10 -14.99 -3.46 16.34
CA LYS A 10 -13.72 -3.22 15.63
C LYS A 10 -12.88 -4.48 15.64
N GLY A 11 -12.35 -4.85 14.48
CA GLY A 11 -11.49 -6.02 14.32
C GLY A 11 -10.27 -5.69 13.47
N VAL A 12 -9.16 -6.36 13.76
CA VAL A 12 -7.94 -6.31 12.97
C VAL A 12 -7.46 -7.73 12.69
N GLY A 13 -7.14 -8.00 11.43
CA GLY A 13 -6.53 -9.26 11.00
C GLY A 13 -5.10 -9.00 10.52
N PHE A 14 -4.12 -9.62 11.19
CA PHE A 14 -2.71 -9.55 10.81
C PHE A 14 -2.30 -10.81 10.04
N LEU A 15 -1.44 -10.62 9.05
CA LEU A 15 -0.84 -11.72 8.29
C LEU A 15 0.55 -11.30 7.81
N GLU A 16 1.53 -12.20 7.90
CA GLU A 16 2.82 -12.00 7.24
C GLU A 16 2.71 -12.47 5.79
N ALA A 17 2.58 -11.51 4.87
CA ALA A 17 2.45 -11.78 3.44
C ALA A 17 3.85 -11.92 2.81
N PRO A 18 3.98 -12.39 1.56
CA PRO A 18 5.30 -12.57 0.93
C PRO A 18 6.15 -11.29 0.85
N ARG A 19 5.52 -10.11 0.94
CA ARG A 19 6.18 -8.79 0.87
C ARG A 19 6.29 -8.09 2.24
N GLY A 20 5.86 -8.74 3.33
CA GLY A 20 5.90 -8.21 4.70
C GLY A 20 4.55 -8.21 5.43
N MET A 21 4.45 -7.42 6.49
CA MET A 21 3.27 -7.31 7.36
C MET A 21 2.06 -6.70 6.62
N LEU A 22 0.94 -7.44 6.62
CA LEU A 22 -0.37 -7.03 6.15
C LEU A 22 -1.33 -6.88 7.34
N SER A 23 -2.17 -5.84 7.31
CA SER A 23 -3.28 -5.71 8.25
C SER A 23 -4.56 -5.23 7.58
N HIS A 24 -5.66 -5.96 7.84
CA HIS A 24 -7.01 -5.54 7.46
C HIS A 24 -7.75 -5.07 8.70
N TRP A 25 -8.34 -3.89 8.63
CA TRP A 25 -9.05 -3.22 9.72
C TRP A 25 -10.52 -3.07 9.33
N MET A 26 -11.41 -3.65 10.13
CA MET A 26 -12.84 -3.64 9.88
C MET A 26 -13.58 -2.99 11.05
N VAL A 27 -14.51 -2.10 10.73
CA VAL A 27 -15.53 -1.60 11.66
C VAL A 27 -16.88 -2.10 11.17
N ILE A 28 -17.60 -2.80 12.04
CA ILE A 28 -18.99 -3.23 11.82
C ILE A 28 -19.89 -2.35 12.68
N LYS A 29 -20.92 -1.77 12.09
CA LYS A 29 -21.96 -1.00 12.78
C LYS A 29 -23.33 -1.43 12.27
N ASP A 30 -24.25 -1.72 13.18
CA ASP A 30 -25.64 -2.08 12.86
C ASP A 30 -25.74 -3.23 11.83
N GLY A 31 -24.88 -4.24 11.99
CA GLY A 31 -24.84 -5.44 11.15
C GLY A 31 -24.14 -5.27 9.80
N ILE A 32 -23.63 -4.08 9.45
CA ILE A 32 -22.94 -3.81 8.17
C ILE A 32 -21.50 -3.33 8.39
N ILE A 33 -20.64 -3.47 7.36
CA ILE A 33 -19.29 -2.90 7.37
C ILE A 33 -19.42 -1.39 7.17
N SER A 34 -19.15 -0.62 8.22
CA SER A 34 -19.16 0.84 8.17
C SER A 34 -17.81 1.43 7.78
N ASN A 35 -16.72 0.68 7.96
CA ASN A 35 -15.39 1.06 7.47
C ASN A 35 -14.53 -0.18 7.24
N TYR A 36 -13.72 -0.16 6.19
CA TYR A 36 -12.72 -1.19 5.89
C TYR A 36 -11.45 -0.52 5.39
N GLN A 37 -10.32 -0.83 6.00
CA GLN A 37 -9.01 -0.29 5.62
C GLN A 37 -7.99 -1.43 5.51
N ALA A 38 -7.28 -1.50 4.39
CA ALA A 38 -6.18 -2.43 4.21
C ALA A 38 -4.86 -1.65 4.25
N VAL A 39 -4.01 -1.96 5.22
CA VAL A 39 -2.64 -1.45 5.28
C VAL A 39 -1.70 -2.58 4.88
N VAL A 40 -1.15 -2.45 3.68
CA VAL A 40 -0.54 -3.54 2.90
C VAL A 40 0.98 -3.37 2.87
N PRO A 41 1.80 -4.44 2.71
CA PRO A 41 3.26 -4.32 2.87
C PRO A 41 3.90 -3.32 1.91
N SER A 42 3.50 -3.32 0.64
CA SER A 42 4.04 -2.37 -0.33
C SER A 42 3.67 -0.92 -0.01
N THR A 43 2.54 -0.66 0.67
CA THR A 43 2.17 0.70 1.13
C THR A 43 3.23 1.27 2.08
N TRP A 44 3.80 0.45 2.96
CA TRP A 44 4.88 0.87 3.85
C TRP A 44 6.17 1.23 3.11
N ASN A 45 6.50 0.46 2.07
CA ASN A 45 7.78 0.61 1.37
C ASN A 45 7.74 1.69 0.27
N SER A 46 6.63 1.76 -0.47
CA SER A 46 6.45 2.64 -1.62
C SER A 46 5.70 3.93 -1.30
N GLY A 47 5.30 4.13 -0.04
CA GLY A 47 4.67 5.38 0.39
C GLY A 47 5.58 6.58 0.08
N PRO A 48 5.02 7.71 -0.36
CA PRO A 48 5.79 8.94 -0.55
C PRO A 48 6.20 9.51 0.82
N ARG A 49 6.81 10.69 0.80
CA ARG A 49 7.09 11.46 2.02
C ARG A 49 5.86 11.54 2.93
N ASN A 50 6.09 11.35 4.23
CA ASN A 50 5.04 11.35 5.23
C ASN A 50 4.60 12.79 5.57
N PHE A 51 3.73 12.94 6.58
CA PHE A 51 3.23 14.24 7.05
C PHE A 51 4.33 15.19 7.54
N ASN A 52 5.47 14.66 7.99
CA ASN A 52 6.63 15.41 8.46
C ASN A 52 7.71 15.57 7.37
N ASP A 53 7.38 15.28 6.12
CA ASP A 53 8.27 15.26 4.97
C ASP A 53 9.42 14.23 5.06
N ASP A 54 9.34 13.25 5.97
CA ASP A 54 10.35 12.19 6.06
C ASP A 54 10.25 11.25 4.86
N VAL A 55 11.42 10.82 4.36
CA VAL A 55 11.58 10.01 3.16
C VAL A 55 11.26 8.53 3.42
N GLY A 56 10.45 7.92 2.54
CA GLY A 56 10.04 6.52 2.65
C GLY A 56 11.13 5.52 2.23
N PRO A 57 10.97 4.20 2.48
CA PRO A 57 11.99 3.19 2.21
C PRO A 57 12.49 3.15 0.76
N TYR A 58 11.59 3.22 -0.23
CA TYR A 58 11.99 3.25 -1.64
C TYR A 58 12.85 4.46 -1.96
N GLU A 59 12.35 5.66 -1.63
CA GLU A 59 13.04 6.91 -1.89
C GLU A 59 14.40 6.96 -1.17
N GLN A 60 14.46 6.50 0.08
CA GLN A 60 15.68 6.48 0.89
C GLN A 60 16.70 5.48 0.36
N SER A 61 16.27 4.30 -0.11
CA SER A 61 17.16 3.26 -0.64
C SER A 61 17.89 3.68 -1.92
N LEU A 62 17.34 4.64 -2.66
CA LEU A 62 17.91 5.13 -3.92
C LEU A 62 19.00 6.19 -3.70
N VAL A 63 19.05 6.83 -2.53
CA VAL A 63 20.04 7.88 -2.24
C VAL A 63 21.46 7.32 -2.34
N GLY A 64 22.26 7.90 -3.24
CA GLY A 64 23.65 7.49 -3.46
C GLY A 64 23.83 6.28 -4.39
N THR A 65 22.76 5.79 -5.03
CA THR A 65 22.88 4.73 -6.05
C THR A 65 23.75 5.22 -7.22
N PRO A 66 24.86 4.55 -7.55
CA PRO A 66 25.66 4.90 -8.71
C PRO A 66 24.86 4.62 -9.99
N VAL A 67 24.90 5.55 -10.94
CA VAL A 67 24.23 5.41 -12.24
C VAL A 67 25.25 5.61 -13.34
N ALA A 68 25.60 4.54 -14.06
CA ALA A 68 26.59 4.59 -15.12
C ALA A 68 26.07 5.30 -16.39
N ASP A 69 24.80 5.06 -16.75
CA ASP A 69 24.12 5.70 -17.88
C ASP A 69 22.76 6.24 -17.43
N PRO A 70 22.58 7.58 -17.31
CA PRO A 70 21.31 8.18 -16.92
C PRO A 70 20.14 7.87 -17.87
N ASN A 71 20.40 7.58 -19.14
CA ASN A 71 19.35 7.21 -20.09
C ASN A 71 18.88 5.76 -19.91
N LYS A 72 19.64 4.95 -19.16
CA LYS A 72 19.38 3.53 -18.88
C LYS A 72 19.72 3.20 -17.42
N PRO A 73 18.99 3.75 -16.43
CA PRO A 73 19.34 3.68 -15.01
C PRO A 73 19.02 2.29 -14.40
N LEU A 74 19.74 1.26 -14.86
CA LEU A 74 19.54 -0.13 -14.46
C LEU A 74 19.73 -0.32 -12.95
N GLU A 75 20.65 0.41 -12.35
CA GLU A 75 20.99 0.36 -10.94
C GLU A 75 19.81 0.78 -10.06
N VAL A 76 19.07 1.82 -10.47
CA VAL A 76 17.83 2.26 -9.80
C VAL A 76 16.78 1.15 -9.85
N VAL A 77 16.56 0.57 -11.02
CA VAL A 77 15.57 -0.50 -11.21
C VAL A 77 15.93 -1.74 -10.38
N ARG A 78 17.22 -2.10 -10.29
CA ARG A 78 17.69 -3.21 -9.45
C ARG A 78 17.34 -3.00 -7.98
N THR A 79 17.60 -1.81 -7.43
CA THR A 79 17.27 -1.48 -6.04
C THR A 79 15.77 -1.54 -5.79
N ILE A 80 14.94 -1.03 -6.70
CA ILE A 80 13.48 -1.10 -6.51
C ILE A 80 12.96 -2.55 -6.61
N HIS A 81 13.47 -3.34 -7.56
CA HIS A 81 13.06 -4.74 -7.72
C HIS A 81 13.42 -5.62 -6.51
N SER A 82 14.43 -5.25 -5.70
CA SER A 82 14.74 -6.02 -4.49
C SER A 82 13.64 -5.97 -3.43
N PHE A 83 12.70 -5.02 -3.53
CA PHE A 83 11.53 -4.93 -2.66
C PHE A 83 10.29 -5.68 -3.18
N ASP A 84 10.37 -6.33 -4.35
CA ASP A 84 9.24 -7.02 -5.00
C ASP A 84 7.94 -6.16 -5.05
N PRO A 85 7.97 -4.99 -5.73
CA PRO A 85 6.88 -4.02 -5.73
C PRO A 85 5.57 -4.59 -6.29
N CYS A 86 4.49 -4.53 -5.50
CA CYS A 86 3.13 -4.82 -5.95
C CYS A 86 2.26 -3.55 -5.89
N MET A 87 2.11 -2.84 -7.02
CA MET A 87 1.34 -1.58 -7.06
C MET A 87 -0.17 -1.78 -6.89
N ALA A 88 -0.71 -2.91 -7.38
CA ALA A 88 -2.10 -3.28 -7.11
C ALA A 88 -2.35 -3.43 -5.60
N CYS A 89 -1.39 -4.01 -4.88
CA CYS A 89 -1.44 -4.16 -3.44
C CYS A 89 -1.32 -2.80 -2.71
N ALA A 90 -0.41 -1.95 -3.17
CA ALA A 90 -0.11 -0.66 -2.52
C ALA A 90 -1.29 0.32 -2.58
N VAL A 91 -2.01 0.38 -3.70
CA VAL A 91 -3.04 1.42 -3.96
C VAL A 91 -4.47 0.88 -3.90
N HIS A 92 -4.67 -0.44 -4.11
CA HIS A 92 -5.97 -1.11 -3.93
C HIS A 92 -7.17 -0.39 -4.62
N VAL A 93 -6.92 0.22 -5.80
CA VAL A 93 -7.98 0.82 -6.63
C VAL A 93 -8.83 -0.28 -7.23
N VAL A 94 -10.10 -0.34 -6.84
CA VAL A 94 -11.06 -1.33 -7.33
C VAL A 94 -12.38 -0.63 -7.64
N ASP A 95 -12.92 -0.85 -8.83
CA ASP A 95 -14.34 -0.65 -9.14
C ASP A 95 -14.92 -1.98 -9.61
N ALA A 96 -16.03 -2.40 -8.99
CA ALA A 96 -16.69 -3.65 -9.29
C ALA A 96 -17.47 -3.59 -10.62
N ASP A 97 -17.82 -2.39 -11.08
CA ASP A 97 -18.61 -2.17 -12.29
C ASP A 97 -17.74 -1.90 -13.53
N GLY A 98 -16.41 -1.87 -13.37
CA GLY A 98 -15.44 -1.77 -14.46
C GLY A 98 -15.27 -0.35 -15.05
N ASN A 99 -15.73 0.68 -14.34
CA ASN A 99 -15.54 2.07 -14.74
C ASN A 99 -14.13 2.55 -14.41
N GLU A 100 -13.71 3.63 -15.07
CA GLU A 100 -12.48 4.34 -14.74
C GLU A 100 -12.61 4.99 -13.35
N VAL A 101 -11.73 4.60 -12.42
CA VAL A 101 -11.77 5.11 -11.04
C VAL A 101 -10.94 6.38 -10.86
N VAL A 102 -9.76 6.43 -11.49
CA VAL A 102 -8.87 7.58 -11.39
C VAL A 102 -7.92 7.62 -12.58
N SER A 103 -7.71 8.81 -13.15
CA SER A 103 -6.64 9.09 -14.11
C SER A 103 -5.62 10.02 -13.45
N VAL A 104 -4.38 9.55 -13.34
CA VAL A 104 -3.27 10.33 -12.77
C VAL A 104 -2.30 10.67 -13.89
N LYS A 105 -2.10 11.97 -14.11
CA LYS A 105 -1.06 12.49 -15.01
C LYS A 105 0.15 12.91 -14.17
N VAL A 106 1.26 12.19 -14.32
CA VAL A 106 2.53 12.56 -13.72
C VAL A 106 3.24 13.55 -14.67
N LEU A 107 3.75 14.66 -14.11
CA LEU A 107 4.45 15.73 -14.83
C LEU A 107 5.91 15.35 -15.10
#